data_AF-D9W7J4-F1
#
_entry.id   AF-D9W7J4-F1
#
_cell.length_a   1.000
_cell.length_b   1.000
_cell.length_c   1.000
_cell.angle_alpha   90.00
_cell.angle_beta   90.00
_cell.angle_gamma   90.00
#
_symmetry.space_group_name_H-M   'P 1'
#
loop_
_entity.id
_entity.type
_entity.pdbx_description
1 polymer ?
#
loop_
_entity_poly.entity_id
_entity_poly.type
_entity_poly.pdbx_seq_one_letter_code
_entity_poly.pdbx_strand_id
1 'polypeptide(L)'
;MIICGLKLTHDGAVALLDGDRLVFSIEMEKIANGRRYSTVSDFGVIPGILADFGYKTEHVDEWVIDGWDGDVDGRVALLDHGEPVEVVVGPYRESAACPDLARPGASGEFTMGGQAYPYTSYAHAAGHVASTYCSSPFAERREPSFVLIWDGGLFPRLYWVDPKTGVENLGELFPVLGHAYAIAGHHFGPFRRPTQSPTVDDLTVAGKLMAYIALGQVREEAMTILREEFHRTFEGDSAPAVEYRRAVGGFGSLFEPSVPPVHAFYGAVRERAERAGIADEDVLASVHHLFEELLTERLSAKVRQHRGDGPWNLSFAGGCALNIKWNSALRSLPLVREMWVPPFPNDSGSAIGAAVLGMIQHRGLQAIEWNPRLGPRLSPTPDIPDGWSARACAPAELARVLYDTDEPVVVLNGRAELGPRALGGRSILASPIGTAMKDTLNRIKGRESYRPVAPICAVDEARKIFEPGTPDPHMLFDHAVRDAWVARIPAVIHLDGTARLQTVAPDDDPLLAEVLAEFHRISGVPVLCNTSANLNGHGFFPDVASAMAWGKVDRIWSEGTLYQRTGG
;
A
#
# COMPACT_ATOMS: atom_id res chain seq x y z
N MET A 1 1.66 -4.27 -28.70
CA MET A 1 2.91 -3.66 -28.22
C MET A 1 3.02 -4.04 -26.77
N ILE A 2 4.08 -4.75 -26.44
CA ILE A 2 4.32 -5.37 -25.15
C ILE A 2 5.37 -4.55 -24.42
N ILE A 3 5.02 -4.03 -23.26
CA ILE A 3 5.90 -3.17 -22.45
C ILE A 3 6.11 -3.84 -21.10
N CYS A 4 7.37 -3.99 -20.71
CA CYS A 4 7.74 -4.52 -19.42
C CYS A 4 8.28 -3.42 -18.51
N GLY A 5 7.57 -3.15 -17.42
CA GLY A 5 7.94 -2.21 -16.38
C GLY A 5 8.67 -2.91 -15.23
N LEU A 6 9.79 -2.34 -14.80
CA LEU A 6 10.66 -2.91 -13.77
C LEU A 6 10.81 -1.95 -12.60
N LYS A 7 10.49 -2.44 -11.40
CA LYS A 7 10.85 -1.81 -10.13
C LYS A 7 11.95 -2.66 -9.50
N LEU A 8 13.19 -2.18 -9.55
CA LEU A 8 14.35 -2.98 -9.15
C LEU A 8 14.68 -2.90 -7.65
N THR A 9 14.25 -1.81 -6.99
CA THR A 9 14.65 -1.47 -5.63
C THR A 9 13.64 -1.99 -4.59
N HIS A 10 13.49 -1.30 -3.46
CA HIS A 10 12.52 -1.61 -2.41
C HIS A 10 11.12 -1.86 -3.00
N ASP A 11 10.40 -2.87 -2.49
CA ASP A 11 9.14 -3.36 -3.09
C ASP A 11 9.30 -3.74 -4.57
N GLY A 12 10.36 -4.48 -4.86
CA GLY A 12 10.72 -4.92 -6.20
C GLY A 12 9.57 -5.62 -6.91
N ALA A 13 9.33 -5.28 -8.17
CA ALA A 13 8.24 -5.82 -8.96
C ALA A 13 8.52 -5.81 -10.46
N VAL A 14 7.82 -6.70 -11.17
CA VAL A 14 7.82 -6.80 -12.64
C VAL A 14 6.38 -6.72 -13.12
N ALA A 15 6.07 -5.79 -14.03
CA ALA A 15 4.74 -5.64 -14.60
C ALA A 15 4.80 -5.69 -16.13
N LEU A 16 3.77 -6.25 -16.76
CA LEU A 16 3.70 -6.33 -18.23
C LEU A 16 2.36 -5.81 -18.73
N LEU A 17 2.42 -4.85 -19.67
CA LEU A 17 1.29 -4.40 -20.47
C LEU A 17 1.35 -5.04 -21.85
N ASP A 18 0.21 -5.52 -22.34
CA ASP A 18 0.00 -5.85 -23.76
C ASP A 18 -1.09 -4.93 -24.30
N GLY A 19 -0.67 -3.91 -25.06
CA GLY A 19 -1.55 -2.80 -25.42
C GLY A 19 -1.84 -1.92 -24.21
N ASP A 20 -3.11 -1.85 -23.83
CA ASP A 20 -3.63 -1.15 -22.64
C ASP A 20 -4.02 -2.11 -21.51
N ARG A 21 -3.83 -3.43 -21.68
CA ARG A 21 -4.17 -4.42 -20.67
C ARG A 21 -2.98 -4.78 -19.81
N LEU A 22 -3.12 -4.63 -18.49
CA LEU A 22 -2.17 -5.12 -17.51
C LEU A 22 -2.30 -6.64 -17.42
N VAL A 23 -1.31 -7.36 -17.95
CA VAL A 23 -1.30 -8.82 -17.96
C VAL A 23 -0.94 -9.37 -16.59
N PHE A 24 0.05 -8.75 -15.93
CA PHE A 24 0.45 -9.08 -14.58
C PHE A 24 1.20 -7.94 -13.89
N SER A 25 1.26 -8.00 -12.56
CA SER A 25 2.26 -7.31 -11.75
C SER A 25 2.71 -8.25 -10.63
N ILE A 26 3.96 -8.70 -10.70
CA ILE A 26 4.55 -9.65 -9.76
C ILE A 26 5.47 -8.91 -8.80
N GLU A 27 5.03 -8.78 -7.55
CA GLU A 27 5.84 -8.29 -6.45
C GLU A 27 6.76 -9.40 -5.93
N MET A 28 8.04 -9.11 -5.75
CA MET A 28 9.05 -10.11 -5.36
C MET A 28 8.72 -10.75 -4.01
N GLU A 29 8.13 -9.99 -3.08
CA GLU A 29 7.70 -10.52 -1.78
C GLU A 29 6.61 -11.61 -1.89
N LYS A 30 5.86 -11.66 -3.00
CA LYS A 30 4.78 -12.64 -3.22
C LYS A 30 5.26 -13.92 -3.90
N ILE A 31 6.50 -13.96 -4.37
CA ILE A 31 7.11 -15.19 -4.86
C ILE A 31 7.55 -16.01 -3.65
N ALA A 32 7.07 -17.25 -3.55
CA ALA A 32 7.48 -18.22 -2.53
C ALA A 32 7.43 -17.69 -1.07
N ASN A 33 6.42 -16.86 -0.74
CA ASN A 33 6.33 -16.19 0.57
C ASN A 33 7.60 -15.36 0.89
N GLY A 34 8.14 -14.62 -0.07
CA GLY A 34 9.32 -13.78 0.07
C GLY A 34 9.21 -12.76 1.22
N ARG A 35 10.36 -12.23 1.65
CA ARG A 35 10.39 -11.19 2.69
C ARG A 35 9.72 -9.92 2.17
N ARG A 36 9.09 -9.18 3.07
CA ARG A 36 8.53 -7.88 2.72
C ARG A 36 9.61 -6.95 2.19
N TYR A 37 9.22 -6.09 1.25
CA TYR A 37 10.10 -5.10 0.66
C TYR A 37 11.26 -5.69 -0.16
N SER A 38 11.18 -6.97 -0.53
CA SER A 38 12.18 -7.64 -1.37
C SER A 38 12.43 -6.90 -2.66
N THR A 39 13.69 -6.75 -3.04
CA THR A 39 14.11 -6.14 -4.31
C THR A 39 14.09 -7.16 -5.45
N VAL A 40 14.17 -6.70 -6.70
CA VAL A 40 14.57 -7.57 -7.82
C VAL A 40 16.09 -7.70 -7.74
N SER A 41 16.56 -8.69 -6.98
CA SER A 41 17.98 -8.85 -6.69
C SER A 41 18.79 -9.43 -7.85
N ASP A 42 18.14 -10.10 -8.80
CA ASP A 42 18.78 -10.74 -9.94
C ASP A 42 17.86 -10.68 -11.17
N PHE A 43 18.36 -10.23 -12.33
CA PHE A 43 17.60 -10.20 -13.59
C PHE A 43 17.17 -11.59 -14.06
N GLY A 44 17.88 -12.65 -13.64
CA GLY A 44 17.58 -14.03 -13.97
C GLY A 44 16.20 -14.53 -13.51
N VAL A 45 15.51 -13.79 -12.63
CA VAL A 45 14.13 -14.13 -12.23
C VAL A 45 13.08 -13.72 -13.28
N ILE A 46 13.37 -12.70 -14.08
CA ILE A 46 12.41 -12.07 -15.01
C ILE A 46 11.94 -13.04 -16.12
N PRO A 47 12.83 -13.82 -16.78
CA PRO A 47 12.38 -14.76 -17.81
C PRO A 47 11.38 -15.79 -17.29
N GLY A 48 11.57 -16.28 -16.04
CA GLY A 48 10.64 -17.19 -15.40
C GLY A 48 9.27 -16.56 -15.14
N ILE A 49 9.26 -15.31 -14.67
CA ILE A 49 8.04 -14.53 -14.47
C ILE A 49 7.28 -14.34 -15.79
N LEU A 50 7.98 -13.97 -16.87
CA LEU A 50 7.35 -13.82 -18.19
C LEU A 50 6.77 -15.15 -18.69
N ALA A 51 7.52 -16.25 -18.53
CA ALA A 51 7.11 -17.57 -18.98
C ALA A 51 5.85 -18.08 -18.28
N ASP A 52 5.64 -17.76 -16.99
CA ASP A 52 4.41 -18.10 -16.25
C ASP A 52 3.13 -17.49 -16.85
N PHE A 53 3.28 -16.48 -17.71
CA PHE A 53 2.20 -15.82 -18.43
C PHE A 53 2.25 -16.06 -19.95
N GLY A 54 3.12 -16.95 -20.43
CA GLY A 54 3.26 -17.27 -21.85
C GLY A 54 4.08 -16.24 -22.65
N TYR A 55 4.80 -15.36 -21.98
CA TYR A 55 5.70 -14.38 -22.61
C TYR A 55 7.15 -14.84 -22.54
N LYS A 56 7.96 -14.25 -23.40
CA LYS A 56 9.41 -14.36 -23.40
C LYS A 56 10.00 -12.97 -23.45
N THR A 57 11.27 -12.85 -23.09
CA THR A 57 12.01 -11.58 -23.16
C THR A 57 12.03 -11.02 -24.59
N GLU A 58 12.11 -11.89 -25.61
CA GLU A 58 12.05 -11.55 -27.04
C GLU A 58 10.70 -10.99 -27.50
N HIS A 59 9.62 -11.18 -26.73
CA HIS A 59 8.31 -10.61 -27.04
C HIS A 59 8.16 -9.17 -26.53
N VAL A 60 9.05 -8.70 -25.65
CA VAL A 60 8.95 -7.37 -25.06
C VAL A 60 9.49 -6.34 -26.06
N ASP A 61 8.63 -5.42 -26.49
CA ASP A 61 8.97 -4.34 -27.42
C ASP A 61 9.71 -3.20 -26.71
N GLU A 62 9.37 -2.92 -25.46
CA GLU A 62 9.96 -1.83 -24.67
C GLU A 62 10.16 -2.23 -23.21
N TRP A 63 11.36 -1.97 -22.70
CA TRP A 63 11.71 -2.12 -21.29
C TRP A 63 11.76 -0.75 -20.62
N VAL A 64 11.04 -0.60 -19.51
CA VAL A 64 10.97 0.65 -18.76
C VAL A 64 11.33 0.38 -17.30
N ILE A 65 12.27 1.14 -16.76
CA ILE A 65 12.77 0.97 -15.38
C ILE A 65 12.33 2.17 -14.53
N ASP A 66 11.76 1.90 -13.36
CA ASP A 66 11.43 2.90 -12.35
C ASP A 66 12.67 3.67 -11.90
N GLY A 67 12.49 4.96 -11.62
CA GLY A 67 13.55 5.81 -11.08
C GLY A 67 13.90 5.46 -9.65
N TRP A 68 15.00 6.03 -9.14
CA TRP A 68 15.39 5.87 -7.75
C TRP A 68 16.18 7.07 -7.21
N ASP A 69 16.61 6.98 -5.95
CA ASP A 69 17.37 8.02 -5.26
C ASP A 69 18.57 8.52 -6.05
N GLY A 70 18.60 9.85 -6.25
CA GLY A 70 19.63 10.56 -6.97
C GLY A 70 19.15 11.95 -7.44
N ASP A 71 20.03 12.96 -7.40
CA ASP A 71 19.72 14.35 -7.79
C ASP A 71 19.61 14.52 -9.31
N VAL A 72 20.55 13.89 -10.03
CA VAL A 72 20.61 13.90 -11.50
C VAL A 72 20.16 12.56 -12.07
N ASP A 73 20.78 11.48 -11.61
CA ASP A 73 20.43 10.09 -11.91
C ASP A 73 20.52 9.25 -10.64
N GLY A 74 19.80 8.11 -10.62
CA GLY A 74 19.92 7.09 -9.60
C GLY A 74 20.76 5.91 -10.11
N ARG A 75 21.30 5.12 -9.18
CA ARG A 75 22.02 3.88 -9.50
C ARG A 75 21.47 2.71 -8.70
N VAL A 76 21.21 1.61 -9.39
CA VAL A 76 20.71 0.38 -8.78
C VAL A 76 21.71 -0.74 -9.04
N ALA A 77 22.25 -1.28 -7.95
CA ALA A 77 23.12 -2.46 -7.98
C ALA A 77 22.26 -3.73 -7.80
N LEU A 78 22.47 -4.71 -8.68
CA LEU A 78 21.80 -6.01 -8.66
C LEU A 78 22.69 -7.07 -9.34
N LEU A 79 22.14 -8.26 -9.58
CA LEU A 79 22.82 -9.36 -10.26
C LEU A 79 22.20 -9.66 -11.64
N ASP A 80 22.97 -10.24 -12.54
CA ASP A 80 22.50 -10.95 -13.74
C ASP A 80 23.08 -12.37 -13.69
N HIS A 81 22.24 -13.36 -13.36
CA HIS A 81 22.66 -14.75 -13.16
C HIS A 81 23.84 -14.90 -12.19
N GLY A 82 23.81 -14.15 -11.09
CA GLY A 82 24.86 -14.13 -10.06
C GLY A 82 26.02 -13.16 -10.31
N GLU A 83 26.13 -12.53 -11.48
CA GLU A 83 27.18 -11.56 -11.78
C GLU A 83 26.74 -10.12 -11.45
N PRO A 84 27.55 -9.30 -10.77
CA PRO A 84 27.17 -7.93 -10.41
C PRO A 84 26.95 -7.02 -11.62
N VAL A 85 25.83 -6.30 -11.62
CA VAL A 85 25.47 -5.28 -12.62
C VAL A 85 25.01 -4.01 -11.90
N GLU A 86 25.32 -2.85 -12.49
CA GLU A 86 24.79 -1.57 -12.06
C GLU A 86 24.00 -0.93 -13.20
N VAL A 87 22.79 -0.47 -12.89
CA VAL A 87 21.88 0.18 -13.85
C VAL A 87 21.67 1.63 -13.44
N VAL A 88 21.82 2.54 -14.40
CA VAL A 88 21.53 3.96 -14.21
C VAL A 88 20.04 4.19 -14.46
N VAL A 89 19.36 4.79 -13.49
CA VAL A 89 17.90 5.02 -13.53
C VAL A 89 17.60 6.50 -13.41
N GLY A 90 16.37 6.88 -13.77
CA GLY A 90 15.87 8.24 -13.57
C GLY A 90 15.90 8.63 -12.09
N PRO A 91 15.85 9.94 -11.79
CA PRO A 91 15.86 10.43 -10.42
C PRO A 91 14.58 10.09 -9.65
N TYR A 92 14.54 10.36 -8.36
CA TYR A 92 13.37 10.04 -7.53
C TYR A 92 12.14 10.94 -7.85
N ARG A 93 12.37 12.14 -8.35
CA ARG A 93 11.34 13.11 -8.76
C ARG A 93 11.87 14.02 -9.87
N GLU A 94 11.08 15.00 -10.30
CA GLU A 94 11.57 16.02 -11.22
C GLU A 94 12.73 16.80 -10.62
N SER A 95 13.73 17.02 -11.46
CA SER A 95 14.93 17.80 -11.16
C SER A 95 15.22 18.75 -12.32
N ALA A 96 16.29 19.55 -12.22
CA ALA A 96 16.74 20.35 -13.36
C ALA A 96 17.13 19.48 -14.57
N ALA A 97 17.57 18.24 -14.33
CA ALA A 97 17.92 17.27 -15.38
C ALA A 97 16.70 16.56 -15.97
N CYS A 98 15.65 16.35 -15.18
CA CYS A 98 14.39 15.74 -15.59
C CYS A 98 13.19 16.62 -15.18
N PRO A 99 12.90 17.73 -15.87
CA PRO A 99 11.88 18.69 -15.44
C PRO A 99 10.44 18.29 -15.78
N ASP A 100 10.25 17.28 -16.63
CA ASP A 100 8.97 16.84 -17.17
C ASP A 100 8.79 15.34 -16.90
N LEU A 101 7.81 14.97 -16.06
CA LEU A 101 7.54 13.56 -15.71
C LEU A 101 7.12 12.71 -16.91
N ALA A 102 6.70 13.32 -18.01
CA ALA A 102 6.38 12.61 -19.24
C ALA A 102 7.64 12.26 -20.06
N ARG A 103 8.84 12.64 -19.63
CA ARG A 103 10.10 12.35 -20.35
C ARG A 103 11.00 11.39 -19.56
N PRO A 104 11.75 10.52 -20.25
CA PRO A 104 12.78 9.71 -19.60
C PRO A 104 13.82 10.58 -18.90
N GLY A 105 14.18 10.21 -17.68
CA GLY A 105 15.29 10.80 -16.93
C GLY A 105 16.62 10.09 -17.20
N ALA A 106 16.58 8.83 -17.63
CA ALA A 106 17.75 8.07 -18.07
C ALA A 106 17.37 7.05 -19.16
N SER A 107 18.38 6.52 -19.83
CA SER A 107 18.24 5.41 -20.79
C SER A 107 19.56 4.66 -20.86
N GLY A 108 19.51 3.38 -21.18
CA GLY A 108 20.72 2.58 -21.34
C GLY A 108 20.42 1.21 -21.92
N GLU A 109 21.34 0.30 -21.67
CA GLU A 109 21.20 -1.11 -22.03
C GLU A 109 21.53 -1.95 -20.80
N PHE A 110 20.76 -3.02 -20.57
CA PHE A 110 21.10 -4.04 -19.57
C PHE A 110 21.17 -5.41 -20.25
N THR A 111 21.99 -6.30 -19.71
CA THR A 111 22.08 -7.68 -20.17
C THR A 111 21.19 -8.56 -19.30
N MET A 112 20.50 -9.50 -19.93
CA MET A 112 19.75 -10.55 -19.25
C MET A 112 19.85 -11.83 -20.06
N GLY A 113 20.38 -12.90 -19.46
CA GLY A 113 20.58 -14.18 -20.15
C GLY A 113 21.54 -14.09 -21.35
N GLY A 114 22.54 -13.20 -21.28
CA GLY A 114 23.55 -13.00 -22.33
C GLY A 114 23.07 -12.20 -23.56
N GLN A 115 21.83 -11.70 -23.55
CA GLN A 115 21.30 -10.80 -24.56
C GLN A 115 21.14 -9.39 -23.97
N ALA A 116 21.46 -8.38 -24.77
CA ALA A 116 21.36 -6.99 -24.37
C ALA A 116 19.99 -6.39 -24.76
N TYR A 117 19.41 -5.61 -23.86
CA TYR A 117 18.09 -5.00 -24.01
C TYR A 117 18.17 -3.49 -23.74
N PRO A 118 17.75 -2.64 -24.70
CA PRO A 118 17.65 -1.21 -24.45
C PRO A 118 16.50 -0.94 -23.47
N TYR A 119 16.68 0.06 -22.61
CA TYR A 119 15.65 0.52 -21.69
C TYR A 119 15.57 2.04 -21.62
N THR A 120 14.39 2.52 -21.23
CA THR A 120 14.18 3.88 -20.75
C THR A 120 13.90 3.85 -19.25
N SER A 121 14.22 4.94 -18.56
CA SER A 121 13.90 5.08 -17.14
C SER A 121 13.35 6.46 -16.84
N TYR A 122 12.29 6.50 -16.06
CA TYR A 122 11.56 7.72 -15.71
C TYR A 122 11.77 8.07 -14.25
N ALA A 123 11.38 9.29 -13.86
CA ALA A 123 11.43 9.65 -12.46
C ALA A 123 10.47 8.76 -11.63
N HIS A 124 10.86 8.39 -10.41
CA HIS A 124 10.03 7.51 -9.56
C HIS A 124 8.63 8.10 -9.29
N ALA A 125 8.54 9.40 -9.03
CA ALA A 125 7.27 10.11 -8.91
C ALA A 125 6.38 10.02 -10.18
N ALA A 126 6.98 9.91 -11.38
CA ALA A 126 6.23 9.73 -12.63
C ALA A 126 5.50 8.38 -12.61
N GLY A 127 6.19 7.33 -12.14
CA GLY A 127 5.61 5.99 -12.02
C GLY A 127 4.38 5.99 -11.11
N HIS A 128 4.49 6.63 -9.94
CA HIS A 128 3.37 6.80 -9.02
C HIS A 128 2.20 7.59 -9.62
N VAL A 129 2.46 8.69 -10.34
CA VAL A 129 1.41 9.45 -11.04
C VAL A 129 0.74 8.60 -12.13
N ALA A 130 1.53 7.91 -12.95
CA ALA A 130 1.05 7.14 -14.08
C ALA A 130 0.22 5.92 -13.65
N SER A 131 0.72 5.11 -12.71
CA SER A 131 0.01 3.94 -12.21
C SER A 131 -1.31 4.33 -11.55
N THR A 132 -1.30 5.43 -10.80
CA THR A 132 -2.47 5.91 -10.05
C THR A 132 -3.55 6.48 -10.96
N TYR A 133 -3.21 7.39 -11.87
CA TYR A 133 -4.20 7.98 -12.76
C TYR A 133 -4.76 6.94 -13.74
N CYS A 134 -3.89 6.19 -14.42
CA CYS A 134 -4.33 5.29 -15.48
C CYS A 134 -5.10 4.06 -14.97
N SER A 135 -4.94 3.69 -13.70
CA SER A 135 -5.78 2.66 -13.04
C SER A 135 -7.08 3.20 -12.45
N SER A 136 -7.31 4.52 -12.49
CA SER A 136 -8.45 5.14 -11.83
C SER A 136 -9.72 5.10 -12.69
N PRO A 137 -10.91 5.13 -12.05
CA PRO A 137 -12.18 5.38 -12.73
C PRO A 137 -12.21 6.73 -13.47
N PHE A 138 -11.34 7.69 -13.09
CA PHE A 138 -11.25 8.99 -13.75
C PHE A 138 -10.65 8.87 -15.14
N ALA A 139 -9.62 8.03 -15.30
CA ALA A 139 -9.04 7.76 -16.61
C ALA A 139 -10.02 7.04 -17.53
N GLU A 140 -10.81 6.09 -17.00
CA GLU A 140 -11.87 5.39 -17.76
C GLU A 140 -12.91 6.38 -18.31
N ARG A 141 -13.30 7.36 -17.49
CA ARG A 141 -14.23 8.44 -17.88
C ARG A 141 -13.56 9.60 -18.62
N ARG A 142 -12.23 9.55 -18.81
CA ARG A 142 -11.40 10.63 -19.39
C ARG A 142 -11.59 11.97 -18.67
N GLU A 143 -11.76 11.93 -17.36
CA GLU A 143 -11.86 13.08 -16.49
C GLU A 143 -10.48 13.44 -15.92
N PRO A 144 -10.19 14.74 -15.70
CA PRO A 144 -8.98 15.13 -15.02
C PRO A 144 -9.04 14.78 -13.52
N SER A 145 -7.87 14.70 -12.88
CA SER A 145 -7.73 14.46 -11.45
C SER A 145 -6.53 15.21 -10.90
N PHE A 146 -6.67 15.73 -9.67
CA PHE A 146 -5.49 16.02 -8.88
C PHE A 146 -4.86 14.71 -8.45
N VAL A 147 -3.56 14.54 -8.63
CA VAL A 147 -2.83 13.36 -8.14
C VAL A 147 -1.85 13.84 -7.08
N LEU A 148 -2.12 13.47 -5.83
CA LEU A 148 -1.22 13.72 -4.70
C LEU A 148 -0.27 12.53 -4.57
N ILE A 149 1.03 12.77 -4.50
CA ILE A 149 2.04 11.76 -4.21
C ILE A 149 2.71 12.11 -2.89
N TRP A 150 2.63 11.22 -1.90
CA TRP A 150 3.41 11.32 -0.67
C TRP A 150 4.03 9.99 -0.34
N ASP A 151 5.28 9.84 -0.78
CA ASP A 151 6.05 8.64 -0.57
C ASP A 151 7.15 8.85 0.50
N GLY A 152 7.81 7.77 0.91
CA GLY A 152 8.76 7.77 2.02
C GLY A 152 9.82 8.87 1.91
N GLY A 153 10.41 9.02 0.72
CA GLY A 153 11.44 10.01 0.41
C GLY A 153 10.98 11.36 -0.09
N LEU A 154 9.67 11.60 -0.18
CA LEU A 154 9.12 12.77 -0.85
C LEU A 154 8.40 13.69 0.14
N PHE A 155 8.50 14.99 -0.09
CA PHE A 155 7.49 15.92 0.40
C PHE A 155 6.18 15.69 -0.36
N PRO A 156 5.01 15.76 0.28
CA PRO A 156 3.72 15.57 -0.38
C PRO A 156 3.60 16.53 -1.56
N ARG A 157 3.48 16.01 -2.77
CA ARG A 157 3.53 16.78 -4.01
C ARG A 157 2.25 16.60 -4.81
N LEU A 158 1.72 17.70 -5.31
CA LEU A 158 0.45 17.73 -6.02
C LEU A 158 0.67 17.91 -7.52
N TYR A 159 -0.03 17.09 -8.30
CA TYR A 159 -0.07 17.17 -9.75
C TYR A 159 -1.50 17.42 -10.21
N TRP A 160 -1.66 18.13 -11.32
CA TRP A 160 -2.89 18.14 -12.09
C TRP A 160 -2.70 17.27 -13.32
N VAL A 161 -3.56 16.25 -13.45
CA VAL A 161 -3.48 15.27 -14.54
C VAL A 161 -4.73 15.40 -15.38
N ASP A 162 -4.56 15.74 -16.66
CA ASP A 162 -5.65 15.88 -17.63
C ASP A 162 -5.29 15.13 -18.91
N PRO A 163 -6.14 14.20 -19.39
CA PRO A 163 -5.84 13.40 -20.58
C PRO A 163 -5.75 14.22 -21.87
N LYS A 164 -6.14 15.51 -21.85
CA LYS A 164 -6.04 16.45 -22.97
C LYS A 164 -4.76 17.29 -22.90
N THR A 165 -4.32 17.68 -21.71
CA THR A 165 -3.20 18.63 -21.54
C THR A 165 -1.95 18.01 -20.92
N GLY A 166 -2.00 16.76 -20.47
CA GLY A 166 -0.89 16.07 -19.83
C GLY A 166 -0.85 16.29 -18.32
N VAL A 167 0.37 16.27 -17.77
CA VAL A 167 0.64 16.37 -16.32
C VAL A 167 1.26 17.74 -16.01
N GLU A 168 0.69 18.46 -15.06
CA GLU A 168 1.22 19.73 -14.53
C GLU A 168 1.64 19.53 -13.07
N ASN A 169 2.90 19.83 -12.74
CA ASN A 169 3.40 19.79 -11.36
C ASN A 169 3.04 21.09 -10.63
N LEU A 170 2.24 20.98 -9.57
CA LEU A 170 1.79 22.11 -8.74
C LEU A 170 2.67 22.30 -7.50
N GLY A 171 3.71 21.48 -7.35
CA GLY A 171 4.67 21.54 -6.27
C GLY A 171 4.20 20.86 -4.98
N GLU A 172 5.07 20.97 -3.99
CA GLU A 172 4.98 20.41 -2.64
C GLU A 172 3.97 21.15 -1.74
N LEU A 173 3.25 20.43 -0.89
CA LEU A 173 2.25 20.98 0.04
C LEU A 173 2.90 21.52 1.32
N PHE A 174 3.88 20.79 1.85
CA PHE A 174 4.65 21.15 3.03
C PHE A 174 5.95 20.32 3.08
N PRO A 175 7.01 20.81 3.73
CA PRO A 175 8.34 20.20 3.66
C PRO A 175 8.54 19.11 4.72
N VAL A 176 7.80 18.00 4.65
CA VAL A 176 8.04 16.82 5.51
C VAL A 176 7.97 15.52 4.71
N LEU A 177 8.98 14.67 4.91
CA LEU A 177 9.09 13.36 4.27
C LEU A 177 8.05 12.37 4.79
N GLY A 178 7.60 11.45 3.94
CA GLY A 178 6.69 10.37 4.36
C GLY A 178 7.27 9.49 5.47
N HIS A 179 8.59 9.25 5.44
CA HIS A 179 9.30 8.50 6.48
C HIS A 179 9.19 9.12 7.88
N ALA A 180 8.89 10.42 7.99
CA ALA A 180 8.73 11.08 9.28
C ALA A 180 7.66 10.44 10.15
N TYR A 181 6.63 9.83 9.56
CA TYR A 181 5.58 9.15 10.32
C TYR A 181 6.10 7.88 11.03
N ALA A 182 6.89 7.05 10.35
CA ALA A 182 7.53 5.90 10.97
C ALA A 182 8.58 6.31 12.01
N ILE A 183 9.37 7.35 11.71
CA ILE A 183 10.41 7.88 12.61
C ILE A 183 9.80 8.40 13.92
N ALA A 184 8.58 8.94 13.91
CA ALA A 184 7.88 9.32 15.14
C ALA A 184 7.83 8.16 16.15
N GLY A 185 7.48 6.96 15.70
CA GLY A 185 7.43 5.76 16.54
C GLY A 185 8.80 5.42 17.16
N HIS A 186 9.91 5.73 16.50
CA HIS A 186 11.24 5.48 17.07
C HIS A 186 11.58 6.41 18.24
N HIS A 187 10.84 7.51 18.43
CA HIS A 187 11.03 8.45 19.55
C HIS A 187 10.05 8.27 20.70
N PHE A 188 8.87 7.70 20.46
CA PHE A 188 7.77 7.61 21.42
C PHE A 188 7.15 6.21 21.46
N GLY A 189 6.52 5.88 22.60
CA GLY A 189 5.68 4.71 22.74
C GLY A 189 6.46 3.38 22.69
N PRO A 190 5.80 2.24 22.46
CA PRO A 190 6.44 0.93 22.57
C PRO A 190 7.45 0.65 21.45
N PHE A 191 7.58 1.54 20.47
CA PHE A 191 8.51 1.42 19.35
C PHE A 191 9.80 2.24 19.55
N ARG A 192 9.91 2.95 20.69
CA ARG A 192 11.05 3.81 21.02
C ARG A 192 12.36 3.03 20.92
N ARG A 193 13.37 3.66 20.31
CA ARG A 193 14.71 3.09 20.15
C ARG A 193 15.75 3.90 20.95
N PRO A 194 16.75 3.23 21.54
CA PRO A 194 17.82 3.92 22.27
C PRO A 194 18.78 4.65 21.32
N THR A 195 18.94 4.14 20.10
CA THR A 195 19.85 4.67 19.08
C THR A 195 19.07 5.08 17.84
N GLN A 196 19.35 6.28 17.33
CA GLN A 196 18.78 6.79 16.09
C GLN A 196 19.56 6.20 14.91
N SER A 197 18.85 5.66 13.92
CA SER A 197 19.46 5.24 12.67
C SER A 197 19.69 6.48 11.79
N PRO A 198 20.85 6.61 11.12
CA PRO A 198 21.05 7.65 10.12
C PRO A 198 20.23 7.39 8.84
N THR A 199 19.68 6.18 8.69
CA THR A 199 18.87 5.75 7.55
C THR A 199 17.51 5.23 7.97
N VAL A 200 16.58 5.13 7.03
CA VAL A 200 15.29 4.49 7.30
C VAL A 200 15.46 2.98 7.24
N ASP A 201 15.26 2.32 8.38
CA ASP A 201 15.61 0.92 8.59
C ASP A 201 14.44 0.04 9.09
N ASP A 202 13.28 0.64 9.36
CA ASP A 202 12.07 -0.09 9.77
C ASP A 202 10.78 0.61 9.36
N LEU A 203 10.27 0.15 8.22
CA LEU A 203 8.99 0.61 7.67
C LEU A 203 7.80 -0.14 8.26
N THR A 204 8.01 -1.13 9.14
CA THR A 204 6.92 -1.92 9.73
C THR A 204 6.14 -1.17 10.80
N VAL A 205 6.71 -0.08 11.34
CA VAL A 205 6.13 0.70 12.43
C VAL A 205 4.93 1.52 11.97
N ALA A 206 4.93 2.13 10.78
CA ALA A 206 3.91 3.09 10.36
C ALA A 206 2.47 2.56 10.51
N GLY A 207 2.20 1.35 10.02
CA GLY A 207 0.87 0.73 10.14
C GLY A 207 0.50 0.31 11.57
N LYS A 208 1.49 0.01 12.43
CA LYS A 208 1.26 -0.28 13.85
C LYS A 208 0.95 1.01 14.61
N LEU A 209 1.70 2.07 14.32
CA LEU A 209 1.52 3.40 14.87
C LEU A 209 0.11 3.93 14.58
N MET A 210 -0.35 3.82 13.33
CA MET A 210 -1.70 4.23 12.94
C MET A 210 -2.82 3.54 13.75
N ALA A 211 -2.60 2.31 14.23
CA ALA A 211 -3.53 1.64 15.12
C ALA A 211 -3.31 2.04 16.60
N TYR A 212 -2.06 2.26 17.00
CA TYR A 212 -1.68 2.58 18.36
C TYR A 212 -2.15 3.97 18.82
N ILE A 213 -2.22 4.94 17.92
CA ILE A 213 -2.70 6.30 18.25
C ILE A 213 -4.12 6.34 18.83
N ALA A 214 -4.94 5.30 18.61
CA ALA A 214 -6.27 5.18 19.21
C ALA A 214 -6.24 4.99 20.74
N LEU A 215 -5.08 4.72 21.34
CA LEU A 215 -4.90 4.70 22.80
C LEU A 215 -4.61 6.09 23.38
N GLY A 216 -4.22 7.05 22.56
CA GLY A 216 -3.93 8.42 22.97
C GLY A 216 -5.06 9.39 22.62
N GLN A 217 -4.91 10.63 23.08
CA GLN A 217 -5.76 11.75 22.74
C GLN A 217 -4.94 12.87 22.12
N VAL A 218 -5.53 13.62 21.19
CA VAL A 218 -4.92 14.85 20.70
C VAL A 218 -4.91 15.88 21.84
N ARG A 219 -3.74 16.43 22.16
CA ARG A 219 -3.54 17.39 23.25
C ARG A 219 -3.14 18.74 22.68
N GLU A 220 -3.84 19.81 23.06
CA GLU A 220 -3.52 21.16 22.60
C GLU A 220 -2.10 21.60 22.96
N GLU A 221 -1.60 21.21 24.13
CA GLU A 221 -0.22 21.48 24.52
C GLU A 221 0.79 20.76 23.61
N ALA A 222 0.51 19.51 23.25
CA ALA A 222 1.35 18.75 22.31
C ALA A 222 1.29 19.35 20.91
N MET A 223 0.09 19.73 20.43
CA MET A 223 -0.11 20.39 19.14
C MET A 223 0.65 21.71 19.06
N THR A 224 0.66 22.50 20.14
CA THR A 224 1.43 23.75 20.23
C THR A 224 2.93 23.49 20.08
N ILE A 225 3.48 22.54 20.85
CA ILE A 225 4.88 22.13 20.74
C ILE A 225 5.18 21.66 19.31
N LEU A 226 4.36 20.80 18.76
CA LEU A 226 4.52 20.24 17.41
C LEU A 226 4.55 21.32 16.33
N ARG A 227 3.61 22.27 16.35
CA ARG A 227 3.55 23.37 15.37
C ARG A 227 4.76 24.29 15.47
N GLU A 228 5.19 24.65 16.67
CA GLU A 228 6.38 25.47 16.87
C GLU A 228 7.65 24.76 16.39
N GLU A 229 7.82 23.49 16.73
CA GLU A 229 8.97 22.69 16.32
C GLU A 229 8.98 22.42 14.82
N PHE A 230 7.81 22.20 14.23
CA PHE A 230 7.65 22.01 12.80
C PHE A 230 8.02 23.29 12.04
N HIS A 231 7.52 24.44 12.50
CA HIS A 231 7.90 25.73 11.93
C HIS A 231 9.41 25.97 12.07
N ARG A 232 9.99 25.72 13.24
CA ARG A 232 11.42 25.94 13.50
C ARG A 232 12.32 25.08 12.61
N THR A 233 11.98 23.80 12.44
CA THR A 233 12.83 22.83 11.75
C THR A 233 12.60 22.81 10.24
N PHE A 234 11.36 22.95 9.77
CA PHE A 234 11.03 22.65 8.38
C PHE A 234 10.53 23.85 7.56
N GLU A 235 9.67 24.72 8.11
CA GLU A 235 9.00 25.78 7.33
C GLU A 235 9.60 27.18 7.48
N GLY A 236 10.19 27.51 8.62
CA GLY A 236 10.65 28.87 8.94
C GLY A 236 11.82 29.35 8.08
N ASP A 237 12.20 30.61 8.28
CA ASP A 237 13.27 31.28 7.51
C ASP A 237 14.66 31.17 8.18
N SER A 238 14.79 30.30 9.19
CA SER A 238 16.09 30.01 9.78
C SER A 238 17.01 29.36 8.75
N ALA A 239 18.32 29.65 8.81
CA ALA A 239 19.28 29.06 7.87
C ALA A 239 19.21 27.52 7.80
N PRO A 240 19.06 26.77 8.92
CA PRO A 240 18.86 25.31 8.87
C PRO A 240 17.58 24.87 8.16
N ALA A 241 16.45 25.57 8.36
CA ALA A 241 15.19 25.21 7.73
C ALA A 241 15.20 25.50 6.22
N VAL A 242 15.79 26.63 5.81
CA VAL A 242 16.01 26.95 4.39
C VAL A 242 16.92 25.92 3.74
N GLU A 243 18.02 25.54 4.41
CA GLU A 243 18.93 24.52 3.89
C GLU A 243 18.27 23.15 3.78
N TYR A 244 17.46 22.76 4.77
CA TYR A 244 16.68 21.53 4.71
C TYR A 244 15.79 21.49 3.48
N ARG A 245 14.97 22.53 3.24
CA ARG A 245 14.08 22.59 2.07
C ARG A 245 14.85 22.54 0.76
N ARG A 246 16.03 23.17 0.72
CA ARG A 246 16.91 23.18 -0.46
C ARG A 246 17.54 21.82 -0.71
N ALA A 247 18.05 21.16 0.33
CA ALA A 247 18.90 19.98 0.23
C ALA A 247 18.12 18.66 0.23
N VAL A 248 17.01 18.59 0.96
CA VAL A 248 16.24 17.35 1.16
C VAL A 248 15.16 17.18 0.11
N GLY A 249 14.73 18.24 -0.57
CA GLY A 249 13.56 18.26 -1.45
C GLY A 249 13.46 17.03 -2.35
N GLY A 250 12.87 15.94 -1.88
CA GLY A 250 12.82 14.65 -2.58
C GLY A 250 14.13 13.95 -2.96
N PHE A 251 15.31 14.29 -2.41
CA PHE A 251 16.59 13.63 -2.76
C PHE A 251 17.25 12.99 -1.54
N GLY A 252 17.66 11.72 -1.66
CA GLY A 252 18.24 10.95 -0.55
C GLY A 252 17.16 10.42 0.40
N SER A 253 16.19 9.68 -0.13
CA SER A 253 15.04 9.14 0.62
C SER A 253 15.42 8.28 1.82
N LEU A 254 16.62 7.69 1.79
CA LEU A 254 17.09 6.74 2.80
C LEU A 254 18.26 7.24 3.65
N PHE A 255 18.86 8.41 3.38
CA PHE A 255 20.11 8.83 4.05
C PHE A 255 20.21 10.36 4.23
N GLU A 256 21.40 10.86 4.62
CA GLU A 256 21.68 12.30 4.71
C GLU A 256 21.44 13.00 3.37
N PRO A 257 20.89 14.23 3.35
CA PRO A 257 20.61 15.13 4.47
C PRO A 257 19.21 14.97 5.09
N SER A 258 18.44 13.96 4.68
CA SER A 258 16.99 13.89 4.84
C SER A 258 16.49 13.46 6.21
N VAL A 259 17.13 12.45 6.79
CA VAL A 259 16.71 11.79 8.04
C VAL A 259 17.10 12.55 9.33
N PRO A 260 18.32 13.11 9.47
CA PRO A 260 18.74 13.76 10.72
C PRO A 260 17.85 14.94 11.17
N PRO A 261 17.39 15.85 10.30
CA PRO A 261 16.49 16.94 10.69
C PRO A 261 15.16 16.43 11.27
N VAL A 262 14.65 15.30 10.77
CA VAL A 262 13.44 14.65 11.30
C VAL A 262 13.69 14.08 12.70
N HIS A 263 14.86 13.47 12.94
CA HIS A 263 15.24 13.07 14.30
C HIS A 263 15.39 14.25 15.26
N ALA A 264 15.95 15.37 14.80
CA ALA A 264 16.09 16.58 15.60
C ALA A 264 14.72 17.17 15.97
N PHE A 265 13.78 17.20 15.03
CA PHE A 265 12.39 17.61 15.27
C PHE A 265 11.75 16.78 16.39
N TYR A 266 11.70 15.45 16.26
CA TYR A 266 11.07 14.60 17.27
C TYR A 266 11.84 14.57 18.60
N GLY A 267 13.17 14.72 18.56
CA GLY A 267 13.97 14.85 19.78
C GLY A 267 13.58 16.09 20.60
N ALA A 268 13.39 17.23 19.93
CA ALA A 268 12.95 18.47 20.57
C ALA A 268 11.49 18.38 21.06
N VAL A 269 10.58 17.83 20.25
CA VAL A 269 9.19 17.58 20.65
C VAL A 269 9.15 16.70 21.90
N ARG A 270 9.91 15.61 21.92
CA ARG A 270 9.96 14.68 23.05
C ARG A 270 10.43 15.35 24.33
N GLU A 271 11.55 16.07 24.28
CA GLU A 271 12.08 16.77 25.44
C GLU A 271 11.07 17.75 26.03
N ARG A 272 10.35 18.49 25.17
CA ARG A 272 9.33 19.45 25.59
C ARG A 272 8.07 18.76 26.12
N ALA A 273 7.63 17.69 25.49
CA ALA A 273 6.47 16.88 25.91
C ALA A 273 6.73 16.19 27.26
N GLU A 274 7.93 15.61 27.47
CA GLU A 274 8.35 15.00 28.74
C GLU A 274 8.31 16.03 29.88
N ARG A 275 8.80 17.26 29.67
CA ARG A 275 8.72 18.34 30.67
C ARG A 275 7.29 18.79 30.95
N ALA A 276 6.40 18.71 29.96
CA ALA A 276 4.99 19.04 30.09
C ALA A 276 4.15 17.88 30.66
N GLY A 277 4.74 16.71 30.92
CA GLY A 277 4.05 15.54 31.46
C GLY A 277 3.04 14.93 30.48
N ILE A 278 3.26 15.06 29.17
CA ILE A 278 2.38 14.51 28.13
C ILE A 278 2.80 13.06 27.86
N ALA A 279 1.83 12.14 27.81
CA ALA A 279 2.08 10.74 27.53
C ALA A 279 2.51 10.51 26.07
N ASP A 280 3.32 9.48 25.81
CA ASP A 280 3.84 9.20 24.47
C ASP A 280 2.71 8.91 23.46
N GLU A 281 1.68 8.18 23.86
CA GLU A 281 0.49 7.90 23.04
C GLU A 281 -0.28 9.17 22.66
N ASP A 282 -0.38 10.15 23.57
CA ASP A 282 -0.99 11.46 23.31
C ASP A 282 -0.15 12.28 22.32
N VAL A 283 1.19 12.23 22.44
CA VAL A 283 2.09 12.88 21.48
C VAL A 283 1.94 12.25 20.10
N LEU A 284 1.92 10.92 20.00
CA LEU A 284 1.78 10.20 18.73
C LEU A 284 0.42 10.46 18.06
N ALA A 285 -0.67 10.51 18.84
CA ALA A 285 -1.99 10.92 18.35
C ALA A 285 -1.95 12.36 17.80
N SER A 286 -1.29 13.26 18.51
CA SER A 286 -1.12 14.67 18.09
C SER A 286 -0.21 14.80 16.85
N VAL A 287 0.83 13.98 16.70
CA VAL A 287 1.66 13.92 15.47
C VAL A 287 0.83 13.49 14.27
N HIS A 288 0.01 12.44 14.42
CA HIS A 288 -0.87 11.99 13.34
C HIS A 288 -1.86 13.09 12.93
N HIS A 289 -2.42 13.80 13.92
CA HIS A 289 -3.35 14.89 13.68
C HIS A 289 -2.70 16.12 13.03
N LEU A 290 -1.48 16.51 13.44
CA LEU A 290 -0.72 17.58 12.78
C LEU A 290 -0.55 17.32 11.27
N PHE A 291 -0.16 16.09 10.91
CA PHE A 291 0.00 15.74 9.49
C PHE A 291 -1.33 15.73 8.75
N GLU A 292 -2.43 15.32 9.39
CA GLU A 292 -3.78 15.41 8.82
C GLU A 292 -4.21 16.87 8.59
N GLU A 293 -4.00 17.77 9.56
CA GLU A 293 -4.27 19.21 9.45
C GLU A 293 -3.47 19.82 8.29
N LEU A 294 -2.15 19.61 8.28
CA LEU A 294 -1.29 20.11 7.21
C LEU A 294 -1.71 19.58 5.84
N LEU A 295 -2.03 18.30 5.74
CA LEU A 295 -2.46 17.67 4.49
C LEU A 295 -3.75 18.28 3.97
N THR A 296 -4.78 18.36 4.81
CA THR A 296 -6.09 18.88 4.43
C THR A 296 -6.06 20.38 4.12
N GLU A 297 -5.41 21.18 4.96
CA GLU A 297 -5.32 22.64 4.80
C GLU A 297 -4.49 23.03 3.56
N ARG A 298 -3.28 22.48 3.43
CA ARG A 298 -2.36 22.85 2.35
C ARG A 298 -2.84 22.33 1.00
N LEU A 299 -3.44 21.14 0.94
CA LEU A 299 -4.08 20.65 -0.28
C LEU A 299 -5.22 21.59 -0.69
N SER A 300 -6.13 21.91 0.24
CA SER A 300 -7.27 22.79 -0.04
C SER A 300 -6.83 24.15 -0.56
N ALA A 301 -5.85 24.77 0.10
CA ALA A 301 -5.31 26.06 -0.31
C ALA A 301 -4.72 26.00 -1.73
N LYS A 302 -3.90 24.98 -2.01
CA LYS A 302 -3.26 24.82 -3.32
C LYS A 302 -4.28 24.52 -4.43
N VAL A 303 -5.23 23.62 -4.21
CA VAL A 303 -6.30 23.35 -5.18
C VAL A 303 -7.09 24.61 -5.50
N ARG A 304 -7.51 25.38 -4.48
CA ARG A 304 -8.23 26.65 -4.68
C ARG A 304 -7.42 27.66 -5.47
N GLN A 305 -6.13 27.79 -5.17
CA GLN A 305 -5.23 28.69 -5.89
C GLN A 305 -5.13 28.34 -7.39
N HIS A 306 -5.09 27.05 -7.73
CA HIS A 306 -4.82 26.60 -9.11
C HIS A 306 -6.08 26.35 -9.95
N ARG A 307 -7.19 25.91 -9.33
CA ARG A 307 -8.42 25.50 -10.03
C ARG A 307 -9.71 25.99 -9.37
N GLY A 308 -9.67 26.69 -8.24
CA GLY A 308 -10.87 27.17 -7.54
C GLY A 308 -11.53 26.14 -6.62
N ASP A 309 -12.75 26.41 -6.16
CA ASP A 309 -13.37 25.73 -5.01
C ASP A 309 -13.84 24.28 -5.26
N GLY A 310 -13.91 23.83 -6.51
CA GLY A 310 -14.32 22.47 -6.86
C GLY A 310 -15.84 22.24 -6.88
N PRO A 311 -16.30 20.99 -6.70
CA PRO A 311 -15.52 19.82 -6.28
C PRO A 311 -14.71 19.18 -7.42
N TRP A 312 -13.56 18.61 -7.11
CA TRP A 312 -12.59 18.02 -8.05
C TRP A 312 -12.33 16.55 -7.75
N ASN A 313 -11.93 15.77 -8.76
CA ASN A 313 -11.40 14.43 -8.54
C ASN A 313 -10.03 14.51 -7.86
N LEU A 314 -9.79 13.63 -6.89
CA LEU A 314 -8.52 13.50 -6.19
C LEU A 314 -8.05 12.06 -6.24
N SER A 315 -6.79 11.84 -6.59
CA SER A 315 -6.11 10.56 -6.43
C SER A 315 -4.95 10.72 -5.45
N PHE A 316 -4.65 9.68 -4.69
CA PHE A 316 -3.54 9.71 -3.72
C PHE A 316 -2.71 8.43 -3.82
N ALA A 317 -1.38 8.58 -3.89
CA ALA A 317 -0.42 7.48 -3.92
C ALA A 317 0.90 7.86 -3.20
N GLY A 318 1.86 6.95 -3.22
CA GLY A 318 2.99 6.90 -2.30
C GLY A 318 2.65 6.10 -1.03
N GLY A 319 3.67 5.64 -0.31
CA GLY A 319 3.48 4.81 0.89
C GLY A 319 2.58 5.43 1.97
N CYS A 320 2.50 6.77 2.06
CA CYS A 320 1.62 7.46 3.00
C CYS A 320 0.13 7.29 2.66
N ALA A 321 -0.23 7.00 1.41
CA ALA A 321 -1.61 6.73 1.01
C ALA A 321 -2.13 5.35 1.49
N LEU A 322 -1.30 4.55 2.17
CA LEU A 322 -1.77 3.40 2.97
C LEU A 322 -2.43 3.82 4.30
N ASN A 323 -2.34 5.10 4.68
CA ASN A 323 -2.95 5.65 5.87
C ASN A 323 -4.43 6.00 5.62
N ILE A 324 -5.30 5.11 6.08
CA ILE A 324 -6.74 5.18 5.82
C ILE A 324 -7.42 6.38 6.48
N LYS A 325 -6.84 6.91 7.56
CA LYS A 325 -7.38 8.07 8.30
C LYS A 325 -7.16 9.34 7.51
N TRP A 326 -5.94 9.55 7.02
CA TRP A 326 -5.62 10.66 6.11
C TRP A 326 -6.42 10.58 4.81
N ASN A 327 -6.57 9.38 4.22
CA ASN A 327 -7.41 9.20 3.03
C ASN A 327 -8.86 9.61 3.29
N SER A 328 -9.40 9.30 4.47
CA SER A 328 -10.77 9.64 4.84
C SER A 328 -10.96 11.12 5.14
N ALA A 329 -9.98 11.75 5.80
CA ALA A 329 -9.97 13.20 6.01
C ALA A 329 -9.96 13.95 4.67
N LEU A 330 -9.10 13.53 3.73
CA LEU A 330 -9.06 14.08 2.37
C LEU A 330 -10.37 13.85 1.60
N ARG A 331 -10.91 12.63 1.62
CA ARG A 331 -12.18 12.29 0.94
C ARG A 331 -13.36 13.13 1.45
N SER A 332 -13.31 13.54 2.71
CA SER A 332 -14.39 14.31 3.37
C SER A 332 -14.31 15.82 3.09
N LEU A 333 -13.28 16.30 2.41
CA LEU A 333 -13.16 17.71 2.06
C LEU A 333 -14.25 18.12 1.06
N PRO A 334 -14.94 19.27 1.26
CA PRO A 334 -15.97 19.74 0.34
C PRO A 334 -15.49 19.99 -1.10
N LEU A 335 -14.19 20.23 -1.29
CA LEU A 335 -13.58 20.41 -2.62
C LEU A 335 -13.28 19.09 -3.34
N VAL A 336 -13.49 17.94 -2.71
CA VAL A 336 -13.25 16.61 -3.30
C VAL A 336 -14.58 16.00 -3.72
N ARG A 337 -14.71 15.71 -5.02
CA ARG A 337 -15.90 15.08 -5.63
C ARG A 337 -15.88 13.58 -5.41
N GLU A 338 -14.79 12.97 -5.86
CA GLU A 338 -14.52 11.53 -5.77
C GLU A 338 -13.03 11.37 -5.49
N MET A 339 -12.70 10.36 -4.67
CA MET A 339 -11.31 10.06 -4.33
C MET A 339 -10.94 8.65 -4.78
N TRP A 340 -9.76 8.51 -5.39
CA TRP A 340 -9.17 7.24 -5.81
C TRP A 340 -7.85 6.98 -5.10
N VAL A 341 -7.72 5.79 -4.52
CA VAL A 341 -6.44 5.26 -4.04
C VAL A 341 -6.33 3.85 -4.63
N PRO A 342 -5.30 3.53 -5.43
CA PRO A 342 -5.14 2.18 -5.98
C PRO A 342 -4.78 1.19 -4.86
N PRO A 343 -4.99 -0.13 -5.03
CA PRO A 343 -4.62 -1.13 -4.02
C PRO A 343 -3.10 -1.28 -3.82
N PHE A 344 -2.31 -0.71 -4.74
CA PHE A 344 -0.85 -0.69 -4.76
C PHE A 344 -0.28 0.74 -4.65
N PRO A 345 -0.68 1.56 -3.65
CA PRO A 345 -0.30 2.97 -3.65
C PRO A 345 1.18 3.18 -3.26
N ASN A 346 1.80 2.22 -2.58
CA ASN A 346 3.25 2.20 -2.31
C ASN A 346 4.01 1.71 -3.55
N ASP A 347 5.33 1.51 -3.39
CA ASP A 347 6.24 1.10 -4.46
C ASP A 347 5.89 -0.22 -5.18
N SER A 348 5.00 -1.04 -4.60
CA SER A 348 4.39 -2.18 -5.29
C SER A 348 3.69 -1.79 -6.62
N GLY A 349 3.27 -0.54 -6.76
CA GLY A 349 2.67 0.02 -7.98
C GLY A 349 3.68 0.59 -8.99
N SER A 350 4.96 0.71 -8.64
CA SER A 350 5.94 1.43 -9.46
C SER A 350 6.28 0.70 -10.76
N ALA A 351 6.32 -0.63 -10.76
CA ALA A 351 6.52 -1.41 -11.99
C ALA A 351 5.35 -1.21 -12.98
N ILE A 352 4.12 -1.13 -12.47
CA ILE A 352 2.94 -0.79 -13.28
C ILE A 352 3.11 0.61 -13.85
N GLY A 353 3.53 1.57 -13.02
CA GLY A 353 3.80 2.95 -13.43
C GLY A 353 4.82 3.06 -14.55
N ALA A 354 5.94 2.33 -14.44
CA ALA A 354 6.97 2.25 -15.47
C ALA A 354 6.41 1.72 -16.79
N ALA A 355 5.68 0.61 -16.77
CA ALA A 355 5.05 0.06 -17.98
C ALA A 355 4.06 1.07 -18.61
N VAL A 356 3.24 1.72 -17.78
CA VAL A 356 2.27 2.74 -18.22
C VAL A 356 2.97 3.95 -18.84
N LEU A 357 4.11 4.39 -18.32
CA LEU A 357 4.88 5.50 -18.90
C LEU A 357 5.40 5.16 -20.30
N GLY A 358 5.87 3.92 -20.52
CA GLY A 358 6.15 3.42 -21.86
C GLY A 358 4.91 3.50 -22.75
N MET A 359 3.75 3.04 -22.27
CA MET A 359 2.50 3.06 -23.04
C MET A 359 2.08 4.48 -23.43
N ILE A 360 2.20 5.44 -22.51
CA ILE A 360 1.81 6.84 -22.71
C ILE A 360 2.56 7.47 -23.89
N GLN A 361 3.82 7.11 -24.14
CA GLN A 361 4.58 7.64 -25.27
C GLN A 361 3.95 7.30 -26.63
N HIS A 362 3.24 6.17 -26.71
CA HIS A 362 2.67 5.67 -27.97
C HIS A 362 1.16 5.88 -28.06
N ARG A 363 0.46 5.91 -26.94
CA ARG A 363 -1.02 5.95 -26.88
C ARG A 363 -1.59 7.18 -26.20
N GLY A 364 -0.75 8.02 -25.59
CA GLY A 364 -1.18 9.11 -24.74
C GLY A 364 -1.71 8.64 -23.39
N LEU A 365 -2.15 9.61 -22.58
CA LEU A 365 -2.67 9.35 -21.24
C LEU A 365 -4.10 8.80 -21.30
N GLN A 366 -4.27 7.54 -20.90
CA GLN A 366 -5.56 6.83 -20.94
C GLN A 366 -5.62 5.74 -19.87
N ALA A 367 -6.82 5.18 -19.67
CA ALA A 367 -7.01 4.06 -18.76
C ALA A 367 -6.28 2.79 -19.23
N ILE A 368 -5.90 1.96 -18.27
CA ILE A 368 -5.50 0.57 -18.52
C ILE A 368 -6.63 -0.38 -18.13
N GLU A 369 -6.73 -1.53 -18.80
CA GLU A 369 -7.57 -2.64 -18.36
C GLU A 369 -6.81 -3.44 -17.30
N TRP A 370 -7.38 -3.55 -16.10
CA TRP A 370 -6.76 -4.25 -14.98
C TRP A 370 -7.79 -4.77 -13.98
N ASN A 371 -7.36 -5.63 -13.07
CA ASN A 371 -8.12 -6.05 -11.90
C ASN A 371 -7.14 -6.34 -10.74
N PRO A 372 -7.59 -6.45 -9.48
CA PRO A 372 -6.68 -6.63 -8.37
C PRO A 372 -5.99 -8.02 -8.34
N ARG A 373 -6.43 -9.02 -9.11
CA ARG A 373 -5.95 -10.42 -9.08
C ARG A 373 -4.91 -10.71 -10.17
N LEU A 374 -3.88 -9.88 -10.26
CA LEU A 374 -2.85 -9.95 -11.31
C LEU A 374 -1.46 -10.36 -10.80
N GLY A 375 -1.37 -10.86 -9.56
CA GLY A 375 -0.16 -11.41 -8.97
C GLY A 375 0.12 -12.88 -9.33
N PRO A 376 1.03 -13.54 -8.60
CA PRO A 376 1.34 -14.97 -8.79
C PRO A 376 0.10 -15.85 -8.64
N ARG A 377 0.00 -16.89 -9.49
CA ARG A 377 -0.97 -17.99 -9.30
C ARG A 377 -0.58 -18.85 -8.10
N LEU A 378 -1.51 -19.65 -7.60
CA LEU A 378 -1.18 -20.68 -6.61
C LEU A 378 -0.22 -21.70 -7.21
N SER A 379 0.80 -22.07 -6.43
CA SER A 379 1.64 -23.22 -6.74
C SER A 379 0.86 -24.52 -6.49
N PRO A 380 1.06 -25.57 -7.30
CA PRO A 380 0.46 -26.87 -7.04
C PRO A 380 0.88 -27.39 -5.67
N THR A 381 -0.06 -27.94 -4.92
CA THR A 381 0.25 -28.70 -3.69
C THR A 381 0.28 -30.18 -4.07
N PRO A 382 1.47 -30.79 -4.21
CA PRO A 382 1.59 -32.12 -4.82
C PRO A 382 0.97 -33.21 -3.94
N ASP A 383 1.16 -33.14 -2.62
CA ASP A 383 0.69 -34.16 -1.68
C ASP A 383 0.02 -33.53 -0.45
N ILE A 384 -0.97 -34.25 0.09
CA ILE A 384 -1.56 -33.93 1.39
C ILE A 384 -0.74 -34.66 2.46
N PRO A 385 -0.06 -33.94 3.38
CA PRO A 385 0.76 -34.58 4.40
C PRO A 385 -0.08 -35.39 5.40
N ASP A 386 0.54 -36.40 6.02
CA ASP A 386 -0.06 -37.15 7.12
C ASP A 386 -0.58 -36.19 8.21
N GLY A 387 -1.78 -36.47 8.73
CA GLY A 387 -2.44 -35.59 9.69
C GLY A 387 -3.36 -34.53 9.06
N TRP A 388 -3.57 -34.55 7.74
CA TRP A 388 -4.54 -33.73 7.03
C TRP A 388 -5.48 -34.58 6.18
N SER A 389 -6.71 -34.11 6.04
CA SER A 389 -7.73 -34.65 5.14
C SER A 389 -8.15 -33.57 4.15
N ALA A 390 -8.65 -33.97 2.97
CA ALA A 390 -9.21 -33.06 1.99
C ALA A 390 -10.58 -33.55 1.54
N ARG A 391 -11.50 -32.62 1.34
CA ARG A 391 -12.83 -32.88 0.74
C ARG A 391 -13.26 -31.71 -0.14
N ALA A 392 -14.14 -31.99 -1.10
CA ALA A 392 -14.84 -30.93 -1.81
C ALA A 392 -15.57 -30.01 -0.80
N CYS A 393 -15.51 -28.72 -1.07
CA CYS A 393 -16.13 -27.67 -0.25
C CYS A 393 -16.50 -26.49 -1.13
N ALA A 394 -17.77 -26.38 -1.50
CA ALA A 394 -18.30 -25.23 -2.25
C ALA A 394 -18.20 -23.93 -1.42
N PRO A 395 -18.25 -22.74 -2.04
CA PRO A 395 -18.18 -21.47 -1.32
C PRO A 395 -19.26 -21.31 -0.24
N ALA A 396 -20.51 -21.70 -0.52
CA ALA A 396 -21.56 -21.76 0.51
C ALA A 396 -21.22 -22.71 1.68
N GLU A 397 -20.53 -23.83 1.43
CA GLU A 397 -20.11 -24.74 2.51
C GLU A 397 -18.98 -24.14 3.34
N LEU A 398 -18.07 -23.35 2.74
CA LEU A 398 -17.07 -22.59 3.48
C LEU A 398 -17.73 -21.61 4.47
N ALA A 399 -18.80 -20.92 4.06
CA ALA A 399 -19.55 -20.04 4.96
C ALA A 399 -20.10 -20.78 6.18
N ARG A 400 -20.62 -22.00 5.98
CA ARG A 400 -21.08 -22.86 7.08
C ARG A 400 -19.95 -23.31 7.97
N VAL A 401 -18.80 -23.68 7.41
CA VAL A 401 -17.60 -24.02 8.19
C VAL A 401 -17.19 -22.84 9.08
N LEU A 402 -17.10 -21.63 8.53
CA LEU A 402 -16.75 -20.42 9.28
C LEU A 402 -17.73 -20.14 10.44
N TYR A 403 -19.02 -20.42 10.23
CA TYR A 403 -20.06 -20.21 11.24
C TYR A 403 -20.08 -21.31 12.31
N ASP A 404 -20.12 -22.58 11.90
CA ASP A 404 -20.29 -23.73 12.79
C ASP A 404 -19.07 -23.96 13.68
N THR A 405 -17.86 -23.68 13.18
CA THR A 405 -16.63 -23.93 13.95
C THR A 405 -16.17 -22.73 14.74
N ASP A 406 -16.57 -21.50 14.36
CA ASP A 406 -16.05 -20.24 14.91
C ASP A 406 -14.51 -20.22 14.98
N GLU A 407 -13.87 -20.74 13.92
CA GLU A 407 -12.41 -20.85 13.81
C GLU A 407 -11.90 -20.14 12.56
N PRO A 408 -10.66 -19.60 12.58
CA PRO A 408 -10.04 -19.04 11.39
C PRO A 408 -9.80 -20.09 10.29
N VAL A 409 -10.12 -19.73 9.05
CA VAL A 409 -9.84 -20.54 7.85
C VAL A 409 -8.91 -19.75 6.94
N VAL A 410 -7.78 -20.34 6.56
CA VAL A 410 -6.95 -19.79 5.48
C VAL A 410 -7.67 -20.03 4.15
N VAL A 411 -7.88 -18.98 3.36
CA VAL A 411 -8.53 -18.99 2.04
C VAL A 411 -7.52 -18.62 0.98
N LEU A 412 -7.26 -19.58 0.08
CA LEU A 412 -6.35 -19.46 -1.05
C LEU A 412 -7.14 -19.62 -2.36
N ASN A 413 -7.31 -18.54 -3.12
CA ASN A 413 -8.11 -18.55 -4.34
C ASN A 413 -7.45 -17.74 -5.45
N GLY A 414 -7.43 -18.29 -6.66
CA GLY A 414 -6.94 -17.68 -7.87
C GLY A 414 -5.54 -17.10 -7.75
N ARG A 415 -5.32 -15.99 -8.44
CA ARG A 415 -4.09 -15.20 -8.35
C ARG A 415 -4.06 -14.36 -7.08
N ALA A 416 -2.86 -14.13 -6.57
CA ALA A 416 -2.66 -13.19 -5.47
C ALA A 416 -3.13 -11.80 -5.85
N GLU A 417 -3.71 -11.09 -4.89
CA GLU A 417 -4.09 -9.69 -5.05
C GLU A 417 -2.85 -8.79 -5.14
N LEU A 418 -2.94 -7.65 -5.83
CA LEU A 418 -1.90 -6.62 -5.94
C LEU A 418 -1.83 -5.76 -4.66
N GLY A 419 -0.63 -5.31 -4.32
CA GLY A 419 -0.38 -4.48 -3.15
C GLY A 419 -0.45 -5.21 -1.79
N PRO A 420 -0.34 -4.48 -0.67
CA PRO A 420 -0.04 -5.08 0.64
C PRO A 420 -1.27 -5.62 1.40
N ARG A 421 -2.48 -5.46 0.86
CA ARG A 421 -3.74 -5.89 1.50
C ARG A 421 -4.19 -7.22 0.92
N ALA A 422 -4.64 -8.13 1.79
CA ALA A 422 -5.33 -9.33 1.34
C ALA A 422 -6.81 -8.98 1.10
N LEU A 423 -7.33 -9.31 -0.07
CA LEU A 423 -8.63 -8.90 -0.59
C LEU A 423 -9.52 -10.12 -0.87
N GLY A 424 -9.34 -11.21 -0.11
CA GLY A 424 -10.20 -12.39 -0.13
C GLY A 424 -9.54 -13.67 -0.67
N GLY A 425 -8.40 -13.59 -1.37
CA GLY A 425 -7.85 -14.78 -2.06
C GLY A 425 -6.45 -15.18 -1.60
N ARG A 426 -5.78 -14.35 -0.80
CA ARG A 426 -4.73 -14.80 0.12
C ARG A 426 -5.05 -14.35 1.54
N SER A 427 -6.20 -14.81 2.03
CA SER A 427 -6.83 -14.28 3.24
C SER A 427 -6.97 -15.34 4.33
N ILE A 428 -7.11 -14.90 5.56
CA ILE A 428 -7.62 -15.70 6.68
C ILE A 428 -8.99 -15.11 6.99
N LEU A 429 -10.03 -15.88 6.71
CA LEU A 429 -11.41 -15.50 7.00
C LEU A 429 -11.83 -16.10 8.34
N ALA A 430 -12.65 -15.37 9.08
CA ALA A 430 -13.23 -15.84 10.34
C ALA A 430 -14.56 -15.16 10.64
N SER A 431 -15.39 -15.79 11.48
CA SER A 431 -16.60 -15.17 12.03
C SER A 431 -16.22 -13.93 12.86
N PRO A 432 -16.92 -12.78 12.71
CA PRO A 432 -16.63 -11.58 13.50
C PRO A 432 -17.40 -11.51 14.83
N ILE A 433 -18.24 -12.51 15.11
CA ILE A 433 -19.24 -12.50 16.19
C ILE A 433 -18.57 -12.72 17.54
N GLY A 434 -17.64 -13.66 17.61
CA GLY A 434 -16.92 -13.99 18.84
C GLY A 434 -15.99 -12.87 19.29
N THR A 435 -16.11 -12.44 20.54
CA THR A 435 -15.25 -11.40 21.13
C THR A 435 -13.77 -11.81 21.19
N ALA A 436 -13.48 -13.11 21.28
CA ALA A 436 -12.12 -13.64 21.32
C ALA A 436 -11.46 -13.78 19.93
N MET A 437 -12.21 -13.59 18.83
CA MET A 437 -11.68 -13.88 17.49
C MET A 437 -10.53 -12.94 17.11
N LYS A 438 -10.63 -11.64 17.44
CA LYS A 438 -9.54 -10.67 17.21
C LYS A 438 -8.24 -11.12 17.88
N ASP A 439 -8.33 -11.52 19.14
CA ASP A 439 -7.17 -11.99 19.91
C ASP A 439 -6.61 -13.30 19.36
N THR A 440 -7.47 -14.21 18.91
CA THR A 440 -7.06 -15.44 18.22
C THR A 440 -6.31 -15.13 16.94
N LEU A 441 -6.84 -14.26 16.08
CA LEU A 441 -6.19 -13.84 14.84
C LEU A 441 -4.85 -13.14 15.12
N ASN A 442 -4.78 -12.24 16.11
CA ASN A 442 -3.52 -11.58 16.47
C ASN A 442 -2.49 -12.57 17.03
N ARG A 443 -2.92 -13.53 17.86
CA ARG A 443 -2.07 -14.59 18.42
C ARG A 443 -1.48 -15.50 17.35
N ILE A 444 -2.30 -16.03 16.44
CA ILE A 444 -1.79 -16.91 15.37
C ILE A 444 -0.81 -16.17 14.45
N LYS A 445 -1.03 -14.87 14.22
CA LYS A 445 -0.18 -14.01 13.41
C LYS A 445 1.08 -13.49 14.13
N GLY A 446 1.22 -13.74 15.43
CA GLY A 446 2.31 -13.18 16.24
C GLY A 446 2.32 -11.65 16.24
N ARG A 447 1.13 -11.04 16.31
CA ARG A 447 0.90 -9.59 16.29
C ARG A 447 0.55 -9.07 17.68
N GLU A 448 0.74 -7.78 17.89
CA GLU A 448 0.29 -7.09 19.10
C GLU A 448 -1.24 -7.16 19.21
N SER A 449 -1.80 -7.27 20.42
CA SER A 449 -3.25 -7.50 20.62
C SER A 449 -4.14 -6.37 20.09
N TYR A 450 -3.62 -5.14 20.07
CA TYR A 450 -4.34 -3.97 19.55
C TYR A 450 -4.42 -3.92 18.03
N ARG A 451 -3.69 -4.79 17.30
CA ARG A 451 -3.67 -4.74 15.84
C ARG A 451 -5.07 -5.01 15.28
N PRO A 452 -5.54 -4.19 14.32
CA PRO A 452 -6.88 -4.31 13.80
C PRO A 452 -7.02 -5.53 12.88
N VAL A 453 -8.23 -6.04 12.80
CA VAL A 453 -8.68 -7.04 11.82
C VAL A 453 -9.72 -6.34 10.93
N ALA A 454 -9.56 -6.44 9.62
CA ALA A 454 -10.44 -5.74 8.69
C ALA A 454 -11.78 -6.48 8.56
N PRO A 455 -12.93 -5.78 8.51
CA PRO A 455 -14.17 -6.39 8.05
C PRO A 455 -14.19 -6.53 6.53
N ILE A 456 -14.85 -7.58 6.05
CA ILE A 456 -15.24 -7.75 4.66
C ILE A 456 -16.75 -7.99 4.57
N CYS A 457 -17.45 -7.25 3.69
CA CYS A 457 -18.89 -7.42 3.48
C CYS A 457 -19.30 -7.19 2.02
N ALA A 458 -20.53 -7.59 1.68
CA ALA A 458 -21.14 -7.24 0.41
C ALA A 458 -21.35 -5.71 0.34
N VAL A 459 -21.12 -5.12 -0.84
CA VAL A 459 -21.18 -3.67 -1.03
C VAL A 459 -22.53 -3.06 -0.60
N ASP A 460 -23.64 -3.77 -0.84
CA ASP A 460 -25.00 -3.32 -0.50
C ASP A 460 -25.30 -3.34 1.01
N GLU A 461 -24.50 -4.05 1.79
CA GLU A 461 -24.62 -4.13 3.25
C GLU A 461 -23.77 -3.07 3.96
N ALA A 462 -22.75 -2.52 3.29
CA ALA A 462 -21.75 -1.63 3.88
C ALA A 462 -22.37 -0.43 4.62
N ARG A 463 -23.29 0.30 3.98
CA ARG A 463 -23.94 1.49 4.59
C ARG A 463 -24.80 1.18 5.81
N LYS A 464 -25.30 -0.06 5.94
CA LYS A 464 -26.12 -0.47 7.08
C LYS A 464 -25.27 -0.68 8.34
N ILE A 465 -23.98 -0.94 8.16
CA ILE A 465 -23.05 -1.35 9.23
C ILE A 465 -22.05 -0.25 9.55
N PHE A 466 -21.64 0.50 8.52
CA PHE A 466 -20.55 1.45 8.59
C PHE A 466 -21.01 2.86 8.14
N GLU A 467 -20.31 3.88 8.64
CA GLU A 467 -20.45 5.29 8.25
C GLU A 467 -19.07 5.80 7.76
N PRO A 468 -18.94 6.30 6.52
CA PRO A 468 -20.02 6.48 5.54
C PRO A 468 -20.48 5.18 4.87
N GLY A 469 -19.73 4.08 5.04
CA GLY A 469 -20.05 2.78 4.44
C GLY A 469 -20.13 2.83 2.90
N THR A 470 -19.40 3.76 2.28
CA THR A 470 -19.21 3.81 0.82
C THR A 470 -18.37 2.62 0.34
N PRO A 471 -18.45 2.25 -0.96
CA PRO A 471 -17.57 1.25 -1.52
C PRO A 471 -16.10 1.53 -1.19
N ASP A 472 -15.42 0.51 -0.66
CA ASP A 472 -14.00 0.48 -0.37
C ASP A 472 -13.48 -0.93 -0.69
N PRO A 473 -13.33 -1.31 -1.97
CA PRO A 473 -12.92 -2.66 -2.35
C PRO A 473 -11.47 -2.99 -1.96
N HIS A 474 -10.67 -1.99 -1.59
CA HIS A 474 -9.23 -2.13 -1.41
C HIS A 474 -8.74 -1.88 0.02
N MET A 475 -9.63 -1.62 0.97
CA MET A 475 -9.28 -1.33 2.36
C MET A 475 -8.41 -0.07 2.52
N LEU A 476 -8.81 1.03 1.89
CA LEU A 476 -8.03 2.26 1.81
C LEU A 476 -8.67 3.45 2.53
N PHE A 477 -9.83 3.26 3.14
CA PHE A 477 -10.52 4.28 3.91
C PHE A 477 -10.91 3.77 5.30
N ASP A 478 -11.14 4.73 6.20
CA ASP A 478 -11.58 4.52 7.57
C ASP A 478 -13.09 4.69 7.63
N HIS A 479 -13.74 3.81 8.38
CA HIS A 479 -15.19 3.76 8.45
C HIS A 479 -15.61 3.56 9.92
N ALA A 480 -16.45 4.45 10.45
CA ALA A 480 -17.00 4.26 11.78
C ALA A 480 -18.00 3.08 11.78
N VAL A 481 -17.93 2.22 12.80
CA VAL A 481 -18.93 1.16 12.99
C VAL A 481 -20.17 1.79 13.63
N ARG A 482 -21.35 1.56 13.05
CA ARG A 482 -22.61 2.08 13.62
C ARG A 482 -22.94 1.36 14.93
N ASP A 483 -23.48 2.10 15.90
CA ASP A 483 -23.79 1.61 17.26
C ASP A 483 -24.55 0.29 17.30
N ALA A 484 -25.54 0.11 16.40
CA ALA A 484 -26.36 -1.09 16.32
C ALA A 484 -25.57 -2.38 15.99
N TRP A 485 -24.34 -2.24 15.49
CA TRP A 485 -23.47 -3.34 15.09
C TRP A 485 -22.30 -3.58 16.05
N VAL A 486 -21.98 -2.63 16.93
CA VAL A 486 -20.81 -2.72 17.82
C VAL A 486 -20.79 -4.02 18.61
N ALA A 487 -21.93 -4.42 19.20
CA ALA A 487 -22.03 -5.66 19.96
C ALA A 487 -22.11 -6.94 19.09
N ARG A 488 -22.39 -6.80 17.77
CA ARG A 488 -22.64 -7.91 16.84
C ARG A 488 -21.40 -8.36 16.08
N ILE A 489 -20.44 -7.44 15.88
CA ILE A 489 -19.20 -7.69 15.13
C ILE A 489 -17.95 -7.22 15.88
N PRO A 490 -17.77 -7.57 17.17
CA PRO A 490 -16.70 -7.01 18.01
C PRO A 490 -15.28 -7.28 17.47
N ALA A 491 -15.08 -8.37 16.71
CA ALA A 491 -13.74 -8.79 16.28
C ALA A 491 -13.08 -7.86 15.24
N VAL A 492 -13.87 -7.06 14.52
CA VAL A 492 -13.42 -6.21 13.40
C VAL A 492 -13.35 -4.73 13.75
N ILE A 493 -13.60 -4.39 15.03
CA ILE A 493 -13.63 -3.00 15.50
C ILE A 493 -12.22 -2.59 15.98
N HIS A 494 -11.77 -1.44 15.51
CA HIS A 494 -10.59 -0.76 15.99
C HIS A 494 -10.81 -0.22 17.42
N LEU A 495 -9.74 0.21 18.08
CA LEU A 495 -9.82 0.72 19.45
C LEU A 495 -10.65 2.01 19.58
N ASP A 496 -10.74 2.80 18.50
CA ASP A 496 -11.49 4.05 18.41
C ASP A 496 -12.91 3.89 17.84
N GLY A 497 -13.40 2.64 17.70
CA GLY A 497 -14.73 2.36 17.15
C GLY A 497 -14.81 2.38 15.61
N THR A 498 -13.70 2.60 14.92
CA THR A 498 -13.63 2.55 13.45
C THR A 498 -13.30 1.15 12.93
N ALA A 499 -13.27 0.99 11.62
CA ALA A 499 -12.86 -0.22 10.95
C ALA A 499 -12.33 0.08 9.54
N ARG A 500 -11.38 -0.73 9.08
CA ARG A 500 -10.85 -0.67 7.72
C ARG A 500 -11.57 -1.65 6.80
N LEU A 501 -12.64 -1.19 6.18
CA LEU A 501 -13.59 -2.01 5.43
C LEU A 501 -13.05 -2.51 4.08
N GLN A 502 -13.36 -3.75 3.73
CA GLN A 502 -13.43 -4.21 2.35
C GLN A 502 -14.88 -4.42 1.92
N THR A 503 -15.30 -3.78 0.83
CA THR A 503 -16.58 -4.08 0.17
C THR A 503 -16.38 -4.99 -1.03
N VAL A 504 -17.29 -5.93 -1.24
CA VAL A 504 -17.26 -6.87 -2.38
C VAL A 504 -18.51 -6.67 -3.21
N ALA A 505 -18.36 -6.33 -4.50
CA ALA A 505 -19.46 -6.38 -5.45
C ALA A 505 -19.57 -7.81 -6.04
N PRO A 506 -20.78 -8.30 -6.36
CA PRO A 506 -20.97 -9.63 -6.95
C PRO A 506 -20.15 -9.86 -8.23
N ASP A 507 -19.99 -8.83 -9.05
CA ASP A 507 -19.26 -8.92 -10.32
C ASP A 507 -17.73 -8.89 -10.14
N ASP A 508 -17.24 -8.39 -9.00
CA ASP A 508 -15.80 -8.29 -8.71
C ASP A 508 -15.20 -9.63 -8.24
N ASP A 509 -15.90 -10.32 -7.32
CA ASP A 509 -15.49 -11.62 -6.78
C ASP A 509 -16.74 -12.47 -6.46
N PRO A 510 -17.28 -13.20 -7.46
CA PRO A 510 -18.51 -13.99 -7.29
C PRO A 510 -18.41 -15.05 -6.19
N LEU A 511 -17.21 -15.62 -5.99
CA LEU A 511 -16.97 -16.64 -4.97
C LEU A 511 -17.12 -16.03 -3.58
N LEU A 512 -16.47 -14.90 -3.35
CA LEU A 512 -16.52 -14.23 -2.06
C LEU A 512 -17.91 -13.66 -1.78
N ALA A 513 -18.60 -13.18 -2.81
CA ALA A 513 -20.00 -12.78 -2.73
C ALA A 513 -20.91 -13.94 -2.27
N GLU A 514 -20.70 -15.16 -2.79
CA GLU A 514 -21.45 -16.36 -2.36
C GLU A 514 -21.16 -16.72 -0.89
N VAL A 515 -19.88 -16.70 -0.47
CA VAL A 515 -19.49 -16.95 0.93
C VAL A 515 -20.17 -15.93 1.86
N LEU A 516 -20.13 -14.65 1.52
CA LEU A 516 -20.72 -13.56 2.30
C LEU A 516 -22.24 -13.68 2.37
N ALA A 517 -22.89 -13.98 1.25
CA ALA A 517 -24.34 -14.15 1.18
C ALA A 517 -24.83 -15.33 2.03
N GLU A 518 -24.16 -16.49 1.92
CA GLU A 518 -24.53 -17.67 2.72
C GLU A 518 -24.22 -17.44 4.20
N PHE A 519 -23.09 -16.82 4.55
CA PHE A 519 -22.76 -16.49 5.93
C PHE A 519 -23.80 -15.54 6.54
N HIS A 520 -24.21 -14.51 5.79
CA HIS A 520 -25.30 -13.62 6.21
C HIS A 520 -26.60 -14.40 6.45
N ARG A 521 -26.97 -15.30 5.53
CA ARG A 521 -28.21 -16.09 5.62
C ARG A 521 -28.27 -16.95 6.89
N ILE A 522 -27.15 -17.58 7.27
CA ILE A 522 -27.11 -18.51 8.42
C ILE A 522 -26.87 -17.80 9.76
N SER A 523 -26.11 -16.71 9.76
CA SER A 523 -25.71 -16.02 11.00
C SER A 523 -26.54 -14.77 11.32
N GLY A 524 -27.22 -14.20 10.32
CA GLY A 524 -27.83 -12.87 10.39
C GLY A 524 -26.82 -11.72 10.40
N VAL A 525 -25.52 -12.00 10.21
CA VAL A 525 -24.41 -11.03 10.22
C VAL A 525 -23.76 -10.96 8.83
N PRO A 526 -23.86 -9.83 8.11
CA PRO A 526 -23.35 -9.71 6.73
C PRO A 526 -21.87 -9.32 6.64
N VAL A 527 -21.04 -9.77 7.59
CA VAL A 527 -19.61 -9.40 7.67
C VAL A 527 -18.79 -10.63 8.04
N LEU A 528 -17.57 -10.71 7.52
CA LEU A 528 -16.52 -11.60 7.99
C LEU A 528 -15.29 -10.81 8.44
N CYS A 529 -14.45 -11.41 9.27
CA CYS A 529 -13.07 -10.97 9.46
C CYS A 529 -12.26 -11.27 8.18
N ASN A 530 -11.36 -10.37 7.80
CA ASN A 530 -10.33 -10.58 6.79
C ASN A 530 -8.96 -10.10 7.29
N THR A 531 -7.95 -10.96 7.18
CA THR A 531 -6.54 -10.62 7.40
C THR A 531 -5.64 -11.44 6.47
N SER A 532 -4.39 -11.02 6.29
CA SER A 532 -3.48 -11.65 5.33
C SER A 532 -3.07 -13.09 5.70
N ALA A 533 -3.08 -13.99 4.72
CA ALA A 533 -2.51 -15.33 4.82
C ALA A 533 -1.02 -15.30 4.45
N ASN A 534 -0.17 -15.16 5.47
CA ASN A 534 1.28 -15.05 5.32
C ASN A 534 2.04 -15.36 6.62
N LEU A 535 3.36 -15.57 6.51
CA LEU A 535 4.27 -15.43 7.64
C LEU A 535 4.42 -13.95 8.03
N ASN A 536 4.78 -13.70 9.30
CA ASN A 536 5.02 -12.34 9.77
C ASN A 536 6.29 -11.78 9.10
N GLY A 537 6.19 -10.60 8.47
CA GLY A 537 7.30 -9.98 7.73
C GLY A 537 7.50 -10.49 6.30
N HIS A 538 6.55 -11.28 5.77
CA HIS A 538 6.63 -11.86 4.43
C HIS A 538 5.39 -11.52 3.57
N GLY A 539 5.46 -11.74 2.24
CA GLY A 539 4.32 -11.66 1.33
C GLY A 539 3.36 -12.84 1.50
N PHE A 540 2.47 -13.10 0.54
CA PHE A 540 1.38 -14.09 0.71
C PHE A 540 1.81 -15.55 0.58
N PHE A 541 1.04 -16.47 1.17
CA PHE A 541 1.28 -17.90 0.98
C PHE A 541 1.13 -18.27 -0.51
N PRO A 542 2.11 -19.00 -1.09
CA PRO A 542 2.07 -19.40 -2.49
C PRO A 542 1.16 -20.63 -2.73
N ASP A 543 0.90 -21.43 -1.71
CA ASP A 543 0.20 -22.72 -1.81
C ASP A 543 -0.39 -23.19 -0.47
N VAL A 544 -1.16 -24.28 -0.54
CA VAL A 544 -1.77 -24.95 0.63
C VAL A 544 -0.70 -25.56 1.53
N ALA A 545 0.37 -26.13 0.96
CA ALA A 545 1.47 -26.73 1.72
C ALA A 545 2.12 -25.72 2.69
N SER A 546 2.34 -24.49 2.24
CA SER A 546 2.87 -23.40 3.07
C SER A 546 1.95 -23.06 4.23
N ALA A 547 0.63 -23.03 3.99
CA ALA A 547 -0.36 -22.80 5.03
C ALA A 547 -0.45 -23.97 6.04
N MET A 548 -0.31 -25.22 5.58
CA MET A 548 -0.23 -26.39 6.45
C MET A 548 1.03 -26.37 7.32
N ALA A 549 2.18 -26.06 6.71
CA ALA A 549 3.48 -25.98 7.38
C ALA A 549 3.53 -24.85 8.41
N TRP A 550 2.80 -23.75 8.18
CA TRP A 550 2.64 -22.69 9.16
C TRP A 550 2.03 -23.20 10.47
N GLY A 551 1.11 -24.17 10.40
CA GLY A 551 0.64 -24.94 11.55
C GLY A 551 -0.13 -24.15 12.60
N LYS A 552 -0.68 -22.98 12.25
CA LYS A 552 -1.44 -22.12 13.18
C LYS A 552 -2.96 -22.17 13.01
N VAL A 553 -3.42 -22.88 11.98
CA VAL A 553 -4.85 -23.12 11.73
C VAL A 553 -5.06 -24.60 11.45
N ASP A 554 -6.29 -25.06 11.67
CA ASP A 554 -6.69 -26.44 11.42
C ASP A 554 -7.49 -26.60 10.13
N ARG A 555 -7.82 -25.50 9.44
CA ARG A 555 -8.60 -25.48 8.22
C ARG A 555 -8.01 -24.53 7.18
N ILE A 556 -7.89 -25.05 5.96
CA ILE A 556 -7.47 -24.30 4.78
C ILE A 556 -8.47 -24.60 3.68
N TRP A 557 -9.07 -23.58 3.10
CA TRP A 557 -9.89 -23.70 1.90
C TRP A 557 -9.08 -23.19 0.70
N SER A 558 -9.07 -23.97 -0.38
CA SER A 558 -8.41 -23.59 -1.63
C SER A 558 -9.16 -24.15 -2.83
N GLU A 559 -9.51 -23.29 -3.79
CA GLU A 559 -10.06 -23.68 -5.10
C GLU A 559 -11.19 -24.75 -5.01
N GLY A 560 -12.14 -24.58 -4.07
CA GLY A 560 -13.25 -25.52 -3.89
C GLY A 560 -12.94 -26.78 -3.08
N THR A 561 -11.78 -26.84 -2.43
CA THR A 561 -11.36 -27.94 -1.55
C THR A 561 -11.12 -27.44 -0.13
N LEU A 562 -11.69 -28.10 0.87
CA LEU A 562 -11.36 -27.89 2.28
C LEU A 562 -10.37 -28.94 2.73
N TYR A 563 -9.22 -28.47 3.18
CA TYR A 563 -8.21 -29.24 3.89
C TYR A 563 -8.40 -29.03 5.40
N GLN A 564 -8.42 -30.13 6.16
CA GLN A 564 -8.66 -30.11 7.59
C GLN A 564 -7.68 -31.03 8.33
N ARG A 565 -7.08 -30.54 9.41
CA ARG A 565 -6.21 -31.33 10.30
C ARG A 565 -7.01 -32.48 10.93
N THR A 566 -6.51 -33.70 10.83
CA THR A 566 -7.11 -34.89 11.43
C THR A 566 -6.57 -35.06 12.85
N GLY A 567 -7.45 -35.12 13.86
CA GLY A 567 -7.08 -35.41 15.25
C GLY A 567 -6.88 -34.19 16.17
N GLY A 568 -7.64 -33.11 15.95
CA GLY A 568 -7.77 -32.00 16.89
C GLY A 568 -8.80 -32.28 17.99
#